data_AF-A0A6J7GRM5-F1
#
_entry.id   AF-A0A6J7GRM5-F1
#
_cell.length_a   1.000
_cell.length_b   1.000
_cell.length_c   1.000
_cell.angle_alpha   90.00
_cell.angle_beta   90.00
_cell.angle_gamma   90.00
#
_symmetry.space_group_name_H-M   'P 1'
#
loop_
_entity.id
_entity.type
_entity.pdbx_description
1 polymer ?
#
loop_
_entity_poly.entity_id
_entity_poly.type
_entity_poly.pdbx_seq_one_letter_code
_entity_poly.pdbx_strand_id
1 'polypeptide(L)'
;MHDSARWADMVVQETFAPENKVYEGRRIGDLATEESRDPFDVLCDMVIADDLRTGVVPYATGSDDASWQLREAAWRDPRVLLGASDAGAHLDLISTFDWCTAFLALNRQRQVLTLEHAVHRITGALAAAYGIRDRGVVAVGAMADVVVFDAASIAPGPVRWRQDLPGGAGRLYGEGVGIEHVLVNGVEIVAHGALTGAQPGGVLRSGRDTNTVVVG
;
A
#
# COMPACT_ATOMS: atom_id res chain seq x y z
N MET A 1 -4.70 -30.74 -16.89
CA MET A 1 -3.37 -30.13 -16.70
C MET A 1 -3.58 -29.03 -15.68
N HIS A 2 -3.00 -29.12 -14.48
CA HIS A 2 -3.13 -28.02 -13.53
C HIS A 2 -2.33 -26.84 -14.08
N ASP A 3 -3.03 -25.78 -14.46
CA ASP A 3 -2.43 -24.52 -14.86
C ASP A 3 -1.64 -23.95 -13.67
N SER A 4 -0.30 -24.12 -13.69
CA SER A 4 0.58 -23.65 -12.63
C SER A 4 0.63 -22.13 -12.54
N ALA A 5 0.26 -21.42 -13.61
CA ALA A 5 0.25 -19.97 -13.65
C ALA A 5 -1.05 -19.36 -13.09
N ARG A 6 -2.12 -20.16 -12.98
CA ARG A 6 -3.42 -19.76 -12.42
C ARG A 6 -3.97 -18.48 -13.06
N TRP A 7 -3.97 -18.40 -14.39
CA TRP A 7 -4.41 -17.20 -15.13
C TRP A 7 -5.84 -16.78 -14.78
N ALA A 8 -6.71 -17.77 -14.57
CA ALA A 8 -8.08 -17.56 -14.14
C ALA A 8 -8.20 -16.80 -12.80
N ASP A 9 -7.15 -16.79 -11.98
CA ASP A 9 -7.13 -16.14 -10.66
C ASP A 9 -6.52 -14.74 -10.71
N MET A 10 -6.14 -14.24 -11.89
CA MET A 10 -5.68 -12.87 -12.04
C MET A 10 -6.89 -11.93 -12.16
N VAL A 11 -6.72 -10.71 -11.66
CA VAL A 11 -7.67 -9.61 -11.77
C VAL A 11 -7.06 -8.56 -12.70
N VAL A 12 -7.86 -8.09 -13.66
CA VAL A 12 -7.46 -7.01 -14.57
C VAL A 12 -7.39 -5.72 -13.75
N GLN A 13 -6.20 -5.15 -13.61
CA GLN A 13 -5.98 -3.94 -12.82
C GLN A 13 -6.09 -2.66 -13.67
N GLU A 14 -5.49 -2.68 -14.87
CA GLU A 14 -5.40 -1.53 -15.75
C GLU A 14 -5.34 -1.97 -17.21
N THR A 15 -6.09 -1.26 -18.06
CA THR A 15 -6.17 -1.51 -19.52
C THR A 15 -5.97 -0.21 -20.31
N PHE A 16 -5.79 -0.29 -21.63
CA PHE A 16 -5.48 0.88 -22.46
C PHE A 16 -6.36 1.02 -23.70
N ALA A 17 -6.73 -0.08 -24.33
CA ALA A 17 -7.68 -0.12 -25.42
C ALA A 17 -9.10 0.23 -24.90
N PRO A 18 -9.87 1.10 -25.58
CA PRO A 18 -11.22 1.48 -25.16
C PRO A 18 -12.16 0.29 -24.88
N GLU A 19 -12.06 -0.77 -25.68
CA GLU A 19 -12.82 -2.01 -25.55
C GLU A 19 -12.50 -2.79 -24.26
N ASN A 20 -11.25 -2.72 -23.79
CA ASN A 20 -10.80 -3.46 -22.60
C ASN A 20 -11.19 -2.77 -21.30
N LYS A 21 -11.62 -1.49 -21.33
CA LYS A 21 -11.93 -0.72 -20.12
C LYS A 21 -13.00 -1.36 -19.24
N VAL A 22 -13.91 -2.11 -19.85
CA VAL A 22 -15.00 -2.80 -19.14
C VAL A 22 -14.50 -3.98 -18.30
N TYR A 23 -13.26 -4.42 -18.52
CA TYR A 23 -12.66 -5.57 -17.83
C TYR A 23 -11.93 -5.16 -16.54
N GLU A 24 -11.60 -3.89 -16.33
CA GLU A 24 -10.91 -3.43 -15.12
C GLU A 24 -11.69 -3.80 -13.84
N GLY A 25 -10.98 -4.37 -12.86
CA GLY A 25 -11.52 -4.88 -11.61
C GLY A 25 -12.13 -6.28 -11.69
N ARG A 26 -12.24 -6.87 -12.89
CA ARG A 26 -12.83 -8.20 -13.09
C ARG A 26 -11.77 -9.28 -13.09
N ARG A 27 -12.15 -10.48 -12.67
CA ARG A 27 -11.30 -11.66 -12.68
C ARG A 27 -11.31 -12.31 -14.07
N ILE A 28 -10.14 -12.68 -14.56
CA ILE A 28 -9.99 -13.27 -15.91
C ILE A 28 -10.80 -14.56 -16.05
N GLY A 29 -10.88 -15.39 -15.01
CA GLY A 29 -11.69 -16.60 -15.04
C GLY A 29 -13.19 -16.36 -15.21
N ASP A 30 -13.72 -15.25 -14.67
CA ASP A 30 -15.14 -14.89 -14.83
C ASP A 30 -15.41 -14.47 -16.28
N LEU A 31 -14.51 -13.66 -16.85
CA LEU A 31 -14.56 -13.24 -18.26
C LEU A 31 -14.50 -14.45 -19.21
N ALA A 32 -13.56 -15.36 -18.96
CA ALA A 32 -13.38 -16.57 -19.74
C ALA A 32 -14.61 -17.49 -19.69
N THR A 33 -15.26 -17.58 -18.54
CA THR A 33 -16.51 -18.35 -18.39
C THR A 33 -17.66 -17.74 -19.20
N GLU A 34 -17.81 -16.42 -19.13
CA GLU A 34 -18.84 -15.69 -19.88
C GLU A 34 -18.67 -15.82 -21.40
N GLU A 35 -17.42 -15.79 -21.88
CA GLU A 35 -17.10 -15.93 -23.30
C GLU A 35 -16.99 -17.39 -23.77
N SER A 36 -17.02 -18.36 -22.85
CA SER A 36 -16.75 -19.78 -23.12
C SER A 36 -15.38 -20.02 -23.78
N ARG A 37 -14.34 -19.38 -23.25
CA ARG A 37 -12.97 -19.37 -23.77
C ARG A 37 -11.95 -19.80 -22.72
N ASP A 38 -10.72 -20.08 -23.14
CA ASP A 38 -9.62 -20.31 -22.21
C ASP A 38 -9.18 -18.98 -21.54
N PRO A 39 -8.94 -18.95 -20.21
CA PRO A 39 -8.49 -17.74 -19.51
C PRO A 39 -7.19 -17.13 -20.06
N PHE A 40 -6.27 -17.96 -20.54
CA PHE A 40 -5.02 -17.47 -21.11
C PHE A 40 -5.26 -16.79 -22.45
N ASP A 41 -6.15 -17.32 -23.29
CA ASP A 41 -6.50 -16.70 -24.57
C ASP A 41 -7.20 -15.35 -24.36
N VAL A 42 -8.10 -15.26 -23.37
CA VAL A 42 -8.76 -14.01 -22.98
C VAL A 42 -7.74 -12.96 -22.52
N LEU A 43 -6.75 -13.36 -21.72
CA LEU A 43 -5.66 -12.48 -21.32
C LEU A 43 -4.81 -12.05 -22.53
N CYS A 44 -4.44 -12.98 -23.41
CA CYS A 44 -3.61 -12.69 -24.59
C CYS A 44 -4.27 -11.67 -25.51
N ASP A 45 -5.58 -11.78 -25.77
CA ASP A 45 -6.30 -10.82 -26.60
C ASP A 45 -6.30 -9.41 -25.98
N MET A 46 -6.53 -9.31 -24.66
CA MET A 46 -6.45 -8.02 -23.95
C MET A 46 -5.05 -7.42 -24.07
N VAL A 47 -4.03 -8.23 -23.82
CA VAL A 47 -2.61 -7.84 -23.87
C VAL A 47 -2.21 -7.38 -25.27
N ILE A 48 -2.68 -8.05 -26.32
CA ILE A 48 -2.44 -7.65 -27.71
C ILE A 48 -3.14 -6.33 -28.02
N ALA A 49 -4.40 -6.17 -27.63
CA ALA A 49 -5.16 -4.94 -27.87
C ALA A 49 -4.57 -3.73 -27.10
N ASP A 50 -3.99 -3.98 -25.92
CA ASP A 50 -3.33 -2.96 -25.09
C ASP A 50 -1.86 -2.70 -25.48
N ASP A 51 -1.33 -3.29 -26.56
CA ASP A 51 0.09 -3.17 -26.96
C ASP A 51 1.06 -3.57 -25.84
N LEU A 52 0.76 -4.71 -25.19
CA LEU A 52 1.53 -5.31 -24.08
C LEU A 52 1.50 -4.50 -22.77
N ARG A 53 0.56 -3.57 -22.61
CA ARG A 53 0.50 -2.70 -21.42
C ARG A 53 -0.47 -3.15 -20.35
N THR A 54 -1.29 -4.18 -20.59
CA THR A 54 -2.29 -4.66 -19.63
C THR A 54 -1.67 -4.97 -18.26
N GLY A 55 -2.19 -4.35 -17.21
CA GLY A 55 -1.83 -4.63 -15.83
C GLY A 55 -2.74 -5.69 -15.24
N VAL A 56 -2.17 -6.75 -14.67
CA VAL A 56 -2.92 -7.79 -13.95
C VAL A 56 -2.28 -8.05 -12.58
N VAL A 57 -3.12 -8.34 -11.60
CA VAL A 57 -2.67 -8.67 -10.24
C VAL A 57 -3.27 -9.99 -9.76
N PRO A 58 -2.59 -10.71 -8.87
CA PRO A 58 -3.17 -11.88 -8.23
C PRO A 58 -4.46 -11.52 -7.49
N TYR A 59 -5.48 -12.37 -7.58
CA TYR A 59 -6.67 -12.24 -6.76
C TYR A 59 -6.31 -12.30 -5.27
N ALA A 60 -6.73 -11.27 -4.53
CA ALA A 60 -6.51 -11.20 -3.10
C ALA A 60 -7.29 -12.32 -2.39
N THR A 61 -6.57 -13.22 -1.71
CA THR A 61 -7.16 -14.29 -0.92
C THR A 61 -7.23 -13.93 0.57
N GLY A 62 -7.98 -14.74 1.33
CA GLY A 62 -8.11 -14.58 2.77
C GLY A 62 -8.98 -13.39 3.15
N SER A 63 -10.01 -13.04 2.39
CA SER A 63 -10.99 -12.02 2.74
C SER A 63 -12.13 -12.57 3.62
N ASP A 64 -12.14 -13.87 3.88
CA ASP A 64 -13.09 -14.59 4.72
C ASP A 64 -12.88 -14.30 6.22
N ASP A 65 -13.90 -14.61 7.01
CA ASP A 65 -13.94 -14.31 8.45
C ASP A 65 -12.84 -15.05 9.23
N ALA A 66 -12.49 -16.29 8.86
CA ALA A 66 -11.44 -17.03 9.55
C ALA A 66 -10.06 -16.38 9.31
N SER A 67 -9.79 -15.95 8.08
CA SER A 67 -8.60 -15.18 7.74
C SER A 67 -8.57 -13.82 8.46
N TRP A 68 -9.72 -13.18 8.67
CA TRP A 68 -9.79 -11.93 9.45
C TRP A 68 -9.54 -12.12 10.94
N GLN A 69 -10.03 -13.22 11.54
CA GLN A 69 -9.73 -13.56 12.93
C GLN A 69 -8.22 -13.76 13.15
N LEU A 70 -7.53 -14.42 12.21
CA LEU A 70 -6.08 -14.56 12.25
C LEU A 70 -5.36 -13.21 12.14
N ARG A 71 -5.83 -12.32 11.25
CA ARG A 71 -5.28 -10.95 11.14
C ARG A 71 -5.50 -10.15 12.41
N GLU A 72 -6.69 -10.21 13.00
CA GLU A 72 -6.98 -9.55 14.26
C GLU A 72 -6.03 -10.02 15.37
N ALA A 73 -5.87 -11.33 15.52
CA ALA A 73 -4.94 -11.90 16.50
C ALA A 73 -3.50 -11.38 16.28
N ALA A 74 -3.02 -11.38 15.03
CA ALA A 74 -1.69 -10.87 14.69
C ALA A 74 -1.54 -9.36 14.92
N TRP A 75 -2.55 -8.57 14.57
CA TRP A 75 -2.54 -7.11 14.71
C TRP A 75 -2.60 -6.66 16.17
N ARG A 76 -3.21 -7.47 17.04
CA ARG A 76 -3.23 -7.24 18.50
C ARG A 76 -1.98 -7.74 19.20
N ASP A 77 -1.24 -8.67 18.62
CA ASP A 77 -0.05 -9.25 19.24
C ASP A 77 1.11 -8.24 19.23
N PRO A 78 1.62 -7.81 20.40
CA PRO A 78 2.72 -6.85 20.49
C PRO A 78 4.05 -7.35 19.92
N ARG A 79 4.19 -8.67 19.70
CA ARG A 79 5.39 -9.28 19.10
C ARG A 79 5.41 -9.14 17.57
N VAL A 80 4.28 -8.80 16.96
CA VAL A 80 4.16 -8.60 15.52
C VAL A 80 4.42 -7.12 15.24
N LEU A 81 5.29 -6.85 14.27
CA LEU A 81 5.46 -5.51 13.70
C LEU A 81 4.73 -5.45 12.37
N LEU A 82 3.97 -4.39 12.14
CA LEU A 82 3.29 -4.18 10.87
C LEU A 82 4.21 -3.42 9.92
N GLY A 83 4.41 -3.96 8.73
CA GLY A 83 5.18 -3.32 7.67
C GLY A 83 5.06 -4.10 6.38
N ALA A 84 5.10 -3.38 5.27
CA ALA A 84 5.06 -3.98 3.94
C ALA A 84 5.94 -3.26 2.91
N SER A 85 6.38 -2.03 3.19
CA SER A 85 7.15 -1.23 2.23
C SER A 85 8.52 -1.85 1.94
N ASP A 86 8.76 -2.20 0.69
CA ASP A 86 10.05 -2.66 0.17
C ASP A 86 10.98 -1.50 -0.25
N ALA A 87 10.64 -0.27 0.15
CA ALA A 87 11.34 0.97 -0.21
C ALA A 87 11.45 1.22 -1.73
N GLY A 88 10.56 0.65 -2.53
CA GLY A 88 10.54 0.85 -3.98
C GLY A 88 11.58 0.02 -4.72
N ALA A 89 11.87 -1.20 -4.25
CA ALA A 89 12.73 -2.14 -4.97
C ALA A 89 12.04 -2.72 -6.22
N HIS A 90 10.72 -2.88 -6.17
CA HIS A 90 9.92 -3.47 -7.26
C HIS A 90 8.85 -2.50 -7.78
N LEU A 91 9.29 -1.31 -8.23
CA LEU A 91 8.41 -0.21 -8.63
C LEU A 91 7.43 -0.55 -9.76
N ASP A 92 7.71 -1.55 -10.58
CA ASP A 92 6.90 -2.00 -11.71
C ASP A 92 6.00 -3.21 -11.39
N LEU A 93 6.15 -3.82 -10.21
CA LEU A 93 5.49 -5.07 -9.86
C LEU A 93 4.63 -4.97 -8.58
N ILE A 94 5.05 -4.19 -7.58
CA ILE A 94 4.45 -4.19 -6.25
C ILE A 94 4.10 -2.77 -5.80
N SER A 95 2.89 -2.56 -5.29
CA SER A 95 2.39 -1.27 -4.80
C SER A 95 2.37 -1.15 -3.27
N THR A 96 3.35 -1.69 -2.55
CA THR A 96 3.38 -1.68 -1.08
C THR A 96 3.62 -0.30 -0.44
N PHE A 97 3.78 0.75 -1.24
CA PHE A 97 3.94 2.13 -0.74
C PHE A 97 2.67 2.66 -0.06
N ASP A 98 1.49 2.14 -0.42
CA ASP A 98 0.19 2.60 0.10
C ASP A 98 -0.26 1.86 1.37
N TRP A 99 0.57 0.96 1.90
CA TRP A 99 0.14 0.00 2.93
C TRP A 99 -0.41 0.67 4.20
N CYS A 100 0.10 1.84 4.60
CA CYS A 100 -0.40 2.57 5.77
C CYS A 100 -1.84 3.02 5.57
N THR A 101 -2.18 3.58 4.40
CA THR A 101 -3.54 4.06 4.12
C THR A 101 -4.49 2.88 3.89
N ALA A 102 -4.01 1.81 3.24
CA ALA A 102 -4.73 0.54 3.10
C ALA A 102 -5.06 -0.07 4.47
N PHE A 103 -4.06 -0.14 5.37
CA PHE A 103 -4.23 -0.65 6.72
C PHE A 103 -5.27 0.16 7.51
N LEU A 104 -5.19 1.50 7.50
CA LEU A 104 -6.16 2.35 8.20
C LEU A 104 -7.57 2.21 7.63
N ALA A 105 -7.71 2.14 6.30
CA ALA A 105 -9.00 1.92 5.64
C ALA A 105 -9.61 0.56 6.01
N LEU A 106 -8.81 -0.50 5.99
CA LEU A 106 -9.23 -1.84 6.39
C LEU A 106 -9.61 -1.89 7.88
N ASN A 107 -8.82 -1.24 8.74
CA ASN A 107 -9.15 -1.13 10.17
C ASN A 107 -10.47 -0.39 10.38
N ARG A 108 -10.74 0.70 9.64
CA ARG A 108 -12.04 1.39 9.69
C ARG A 108 -13.19 0.46 9.28
N GLN A 109 -13.03 -0.28 8.19
CA GLN A 109 -14.08 -1.16 7.65
C GLN A 109 -14.39 -2.35 8.56
N ARG A 110 -13.38 -2.92 9.22
CA ARG A 110 -13.49 -4.15 10.01
C ARG A 110 -13.51 -3.92 11.52
N GLN A 111 -13.20 -2.70 11.98
CA GLN A 111 -13.17 -2.29 13.38
C GLN A 111 -12.29 -3.20 14.27
N VAL A 112 -11.16 -3.64 13.71
CA VAL A 112 -10.25 -4.60 14.37
C VAL A 112 -9.55 -3.97 15.58
N LEU A 113 -9.01 -2.77 15.42
CA LEU A 113 -8.36 -1.99 16.45
C LEU A 113 -9.07 -0.64 16.61
N THR A 114 -8.95 -0.02 17.78
CA THR A 114 -9.28 1.41 17.90
C THR A 114 -8.34 2.21 17.01
N LEU A 115 -8.76 3.41 16.58
CA LEU A 115 -7.94 4.25 15.71
C LEU A 115 -6.59 4.58 16.35
N GLU A 116 -6.57 4.88 17.64
CA GLU A 116 -5.37 5.21 18.41
C GLU A 116 -4.40 4.03 18.43
N HIS A 117 -4.91 2.82 18.62
CA HIS A 117 -4.08 1.63 18.60
C HIS A 117 -3.56 1.33 17.18
N ALA A 118 -4.40 1.46 16.15
CA ALA A 118 -3.97 1.31 14.76
C ALA A 118 -2.85 2.32 14.41
N VAL A 119 -3.01 3.59 14.78
CA VAL A 119 -1.97 4.62 14.61
C VAL A 119 -0.70 4.23 15.35
N HIS A 120 -0.78 3.79 16.61
CA HIS A 120 0.38 3.34 17.38
C HIS A 120 1.14 2.19 16.71
N ARG A 121 0.42 1.22 16.13
CA ARG A 121 1.01 0.06 15.43
C ARG A 121 1.87 0.42 14.22
N ILE A 122 1.60 1.55 13.58
CA ILE A 122 2.34 2.05 12.41
C ILE A 122 3.24 3.26 12.73
N THR A 123 3.34 3.65 14.01
CA THR A 123 4.17 4.78 14.48
C THR A 123 5.02 4.36 15.68
N GLY A 124 4.53 4.55 16.90
CA GLY A 124 5.26 4.35 18.14
C GLY A 124 5.77 2.91 18.34
N ALA A 125 5.00 1.90 17.92
CA ALA A 125 5.44 0.50 18.01
C ALA A 125 6.68 0.24 17.14
N LEU A 126 6.72 0.78 15.93
CA LEU A 126 7.87 0.67 15.03
C LEU A 126 9.05 1.50 15.55
N ALA A 127 8.82 2.73 15.97
CA ALA A 127 9.87 3.58 16.54
C ALA A 127 10.53 2.91 17.76
N ALA A 128 9.73 2.33 18.66
CA ALA A 128 10.22 1.57 19.81
C ALA A 128 11.03 0.34 19.39
N ALA A 129 10.52 -0.46 18.44
CA ALA A 129 11.20 -1.67 17.97
C ALA A 129 12.56 -1.40 17.31
N TYR A 130 12.69 -0.28 16.58
CA TYR A 130 13.95 0.17 15.98
C TYR A 130 14.79 1.06 16.90
N GLY A 131 14.30 1.36 18.11
CA GLY A 131 14.96 2.22 19.07
C GLY A 131 15.05 3.69 18.63
N ILE A 132 14.25 4.14 17.67
CA ILE A 132 14.30 5.51 17.13
C ILE A 132 13.91 6.51 18.22
N ARG A 133 14.83 7.44 18.51
CA ARG A 133 14.65 8.45 19.55
C ARG A 133 13.73 9.55 19.07
N ASP A 134 12.94 10.08 20.00
CA ASP A 134 12.15 11.29 19.84
C ASP A 134 11.17 11.28 18.64
N ARG A 135 10.74 10.10 18.15
CA ARG A 135 9.83 9.93 17.00
C ARG A 135 8.76 8.88 17.27
N GLY A 136 7.71 8.87 16.44
CA GLY A 136 6.60 7.91 16.51
C GLY A 136 5.55 8.23 17.57
N VAL A 137 5.67 9.36 18.25
CA VAL A 137 4.73 9.84 19.27
C VAL A 137 4.51 11.34 19.14
N VAL A 138 3.31 11.82 19.48
CA VAL A 138 3.03 13.26 19.61
C VAL A 138 3.22 13.65 21.06
N ALA A 139 4.39 14.21 21.38
CA ALA A 139 4.76 14.62 22.73
C ALA A 139 5.68 15.84 22.71
N VAL A 140 5.69 16.61 23.81
CA VAL A 140 6.62 17.72 23.97
C VAL A 140 8.06 17.19 23.91
N GLY A 141 8.89 17.81 23.06
CA GLY A 141 10.28 17.40 22.84
C GLY A 141 10.49 16.36 21.74
N ALA A 142 9.43 15.71 21.24
CA ALA A 142 9.51 14.85 20.08
C ALA A 142 9.68 15.65 18.78
N MET A 143 10.24 15.00 17.76
CA MET A 143 10.31 15.55 16.41
C MET A 143 8.89 15.75 15.86
N ALA A 144 8.69 16.89 15.19
CA ALA A 144 7.42 17.23 14.56
C ALA A 144 7.22 16.49 13.22
N ASP A 145 7.18 15.16 13.30
CA ASP A 145 6.74 14.28 12.22
C ASP A 145 5.25 13.99 12.43
N VAL A 146 4.40 14.67 11.66
CA VAL A 146 2.95 14.67 11.90
C VAL A 146 2.20 14.44 10.61
N VAL A 147 1.17 13.62 10.66
CA VAL A 147 0.20 13.43 9.57
C VAL A 147 -1.16 13.87 10.07
N VAL A 148 -1.79 14.80 9.34
CA VAL A 148 -3.18 15.18 9.53
C VAL A 148 -3.99 14.49 8.44
N PHE A 149 -4.93 13.64 8.85
CA PHE A 149 -5.75 12.87 7.93
C PHE A 149 -7.20 12.77 8.42
N ASP A 150 -8.13 12.61 7.47
CA ASP A 150 -9.53 12.33 7.74
C ASP A 150 -9.73 10.83 7.94
N ALA A 151 -10.02 10.43 9.18
CA ALA A 151 -10.26 9.05 9.55
C ALA A 151 -11.46 8.43 8.80
N ALA A 152 -12.45 9.23 8.39
CA ALA A 152 -13.63 8.74 7.69
C ALA A 152 -13.33 8.37 6.23
N SER A 153 -12.37 9.04 5.58
CA SER A 153 -12.08 8.86 4.16
C SER A 153 -10.72 8.25 3.86
N ILE A 154 -9.79 8.15 4.82
CA ILE A 154 -8.44 7.61 4.62
C ILE A 154 -8.47 6.28 3.84
N ALA A 155 -7.77 6.23 2.72
CA ALA A 155 -7.71 5.07 1.83
C ALA A 155 -6.53 5.15 0.86
N PRO A 156 -6.09 4.01 0.29
CA PRO A 156 -5.23 4.02 -0.88
C PRO A 156 -6.05 4.48 -2.09
N GLY A 157 -5.47 5.33 -2.93
CA GLY A 157 -6.03 5.69 -4.22
C GLY A 157 -5.85 4.57 -5.26
N PRO A 158 -6.43 4.73 -6.46
CA PRO A 158 -6.20 3.79 -7.55
C PRO A 158 -4.72 3.76 -7.93
N VAL A 159 -4.14 2.56 -7.95
CA VAL A 159 -2.77 2.34 -8.45
C VAL A 159 -2.81 2.20 -9.97
N ARG A 160 -1.94 2.95 -10.65
CA ARG A 160 -1.83 3.01 -12.11
C ARG A 160 -0.37 3.07 -12.54
N TRP A 161 -0.09 2.72 -13.78
CA TRP A 161 1.21 2.92 -14.40
C TRP A 161 1.49 4.41 -14.64
N ARG A 162 2.65 4.88 -14.19
CA ARG A 162 3.12 6.25 -14.37
C ARG A 162 4.53 6.26 -14.93
N GLN A 163 4.73 6.98 -16.04
CA GLN A 163 6.02 7.07 -16.72
C GLN A 163 6.75 8.38 -16.36
N ASP A 164 7.23 8.45 -15.11
CA ASP A 164 7.82 9.66 -14.54
C ASP A 164 9.19 9.46 -13.88
N LEU A 165 9.81 8.29 -14.05
CA LEU A 165 11.14 8.04 -13.54
C LEU A 165 12.24 8.58 -14.49
N PRO A 166 13.43 8.90 -13.95
CA PRO A 166 14.59 9.25 -14.78
C PRO A 166 14.84 8.22 -15.87
N GLY A 167 15.24 8.69 -17.06
CA GLY A 167 15.47 7.82 -18.22
C GLY A 167 14.18 7.33 -18.91
N GLY A 168 13.01 7.85 -18.53
CA GLY A 168 11.73 7.51 -19.17
C GLY A 168 11.14 6.17 -18.71
N ALA A 169 11.66 5.59 -17.62
CA ALA A 169 11.09 4.40 -17.00
C ALA A 169 9.74 4.71 -16.32
N GLY A 170 8.95 3.67 -16.11
CA GLY A 170 7.67 3.77 -15.41
C GLY A 170 7.65 3.03 -14.08
N ARG A 171 6.58 3.27 -13.32
CA ARG A 171 6.29 2.65 -12.03
C ARG A 171 4.79 2.57 -11.78
N LEU A 172 4.38 1.63 -10.95
CA LEU A 172 3.11 1.65 -10.25
C LEU A 172 3.10 2.84 -9.29
N TYR A 173 2.01 3.60 -9.34
CA TYR A 173 1.84 4.76 -8.49
C TYR A 173 0.36 4.97 -8.15
N GLY A 174 0.08 5.38 -6.92
CA GLY A 174 -1.25 5.77 -6.46
C GLY A 174 -1.12 6.86 -5.39
N GLU A 175 -2.06 7.80 -5.39
CA GLU A 175 -2.12 8.84 -4.36
C GLU A 175 -2.78 8.32 -3.09
N GLY A 176 -2.51 8.96 -1.94
CA GLY A 176 -3.28 8.74 -0.72
C GLY A 176 -4.60 9.52 -0.77
N VAL A 177 -5.68 8.92 -0.30
CA VAL A 177 -6.96 9.61 -0.08
C VAL A 177 -7.06 9.98 1.40
N GLY A 178 -7.55 11.19 1.69
CA GLY A 178 -7.82 11.64 3.07
C GLY A 178 -6.60 12.15 3.84
N ILE A 179 -5.43 12.33 3.20
CA ILE A 179 -4.25 12.95 3.81
C ILE A 179 -4.25 14.44 3.48
N GLU A 180 -4.32 15.30 4.50
CA GLU A 180 -4.42 16.76 4.30
C GLU A 180 -3.07 17.45 4.49
N HIS A 181 -2.36 17.12 5.57
CA HIS A 181 -1.06 17.70 5.89
C HIS A 181 -0.06 16.62 6.30
N VAL A 182 1.19 16.77 5.86
CA VAL A 182 2.31 15.93 6.31
C VAL A 182 3.48 16.84 6.63
N LEU A 183 3.98 16.72 7.86
CA LEU A 183 5.15 17.44 8.35
C LEU A 183 6.26 16.43 8.62
N VAL A 184 7.48 16.80 8.23
CA VAL A 184 8.70 16.06 8.55
C VAL A 184 9.67 17.02 9.19
N ASN A 185 10.15 16.71 10.39
CA ASN A 185 10.99 17.62 11.20
C ASN A 185 10.38 19.03 11.35
N GLY A 186 9.05 19.14 11.40
CA GLY A 186 8.32 20.42 11.55
C GLY A 186 8.17 21.22 10.26
N VAL A 187 8.66 20.73 9.12
CA VAL A 187 8.49 21.36 7.81
C VAL A 187 7.42 20.60 7.05
N GLU A 188 6.44 21.34 6.53
CA GLU A 188 5.33 20.80 5.76
C GLU A 188 5.78 20.34 4.37
N ILE A 189 5.61 19.03 4.10
CA ILE A 189 5.93 18.39 2.82
C ILE A 189 4.69 18.09 1.98
N VAL A 190 3.51 18.01 2.62
CA VAL A 190 2.19 17.96 1.98
C VAL A 190 1.33 19.03 2.62
N ALA A 191 0.77 19.92 1.81
CA ALA A 191 -0.15 20.97 2.23
C ALA A 191 -1.45 20.86 1.41
N HIS A 192 -2.59 20.74 2.09
CA HIS A 192 -3.91 20.57 1.46
C HIS A 192 -3.93 19.44 0.42
N GLY A 193 -3.29 18.31 0.74
CA GLY A 193 -3.20 17.13 -0.12
C GLY A 193 -2.22 17.21 -1.29
N ALA A 194 -1.43 18.29 -1.42
CA ALA A 194 -0.44 18.46 -2.48
C ALA A 194 1.00 18.54 -1.94
N LEU A 195 1.96 17.97 -2.68
CA LEU A 195 3.38 18.07 -2.34
C LEU A 195 3.87 19.53 -2.41
N THR A 196 4.60 19.97 -1.38
CA THR A 196 5.20 21.31 -1.33
C THR A 196 6.56 21.38 -2.04
N GLY A 197 7.20 20.23 -2.27
CA GLY A 197 8.57 20.11 -2.78
C GLY A 197 9.65 20.22 -1.70
N ALA A 198 9.28 20.49 -0.44
CA ALA A 198 10.23 20.50 0.67
C ALA A 198 10.79 19.09 0.95
N GLN A 199 12.09 18.99 1.18
CA GLN A 199 12.79 17.73 1.50
C GLN A 199 13.59 17.85 2.80
N PRO A 200 12.93 18.09 3.96
CA PRO A 200 13.58 18.30 5.25
C PRO A 200 14.11 17.00 5.89
N GLY A 201 13.97 15.86 5.19
CA GLY A 201 14.36 14.55 5.68
C GLY A 201 15.87 14.43 5.89
N GLY A 202 16.25 13.54 6.81
CA GLY A 202 17.65 13.28 7.13
C GLY A 202 17.88 11.80 7.44
N VAL A 203 19.12 11.35 7.23
CA VAL A 203 19.53 9.99 7.57
C VAL A 203 19.62 9.83 9.08
N LEU A 204 18.86 8.88 9.63
CA LEU A 204 19.00 8.44 11.00
C LEU A 204 20.21 7.50 11.13
N ARG A 205 21.07 7.75 12.11
CA ARG A 205 22.32 7.02 12.34
C ARG A 205 22.24 6.22 13.64
N SER A 206 22.65 4.95 13.56
CA SER A 206 22.72 4.07 14.74
C SER A 206 23.59 4.68 15.85
N GLY A 207 23.12 4.60 17.10
CA GLY A 207 23.80 5.14 18.29
C GLY A 207 23.73 6.67 18.44
N ARG A 208 23.50 7.40 17.34
CA ARG A 208 23.24 8.85 17.36
C ARG A 208 21.77 9.20 17.36
N ASP A 209 20.91 8.43 16.69
CA ASP A 209 19.48 8.72 16.59
C ASP A 209 18.64 7.55 17.11
N THR A 210 19.30 6.47 17.56
CA THR A 210 18.68 5.28 18.11
C THR A 210 19.26 4.91 19.47
N ASN A 211 18.43 4.28 20.31
CA ASN A 211 18.82 3.56 21.50
C ASN A 211 19.01 2.07 21.17
N THR A 212 19.88 1.38 21.92
CA THR A 212 19.94 -0.09 21.86
C THR A 212 18.67 -0.66 22.49
N VAL A 213 17.88 -1.39 21.70
CA VAL A 213 16.70 -2.11 22.20
C VAL A 213 17.18 -3.40 22.84
N VAL A 214 16.99 -3.53 24.14
CA VAL A 214 17.32 -4.76 24.87
C VAL A 214 16.13 -5.70 24.73
N VAL A 215 16.36 -6.90 24.19
CA VAL A 215 15.36 -7.96 24.14
C VAL A 215 15.29 -8.58 25.55
N GLY A 216 14.18 -8.33 26.25
CA GLY A 216 13.85 -8.93 27.54
C GLY A 216 12.87 -10.08 27.40
#